data_AF-A0A432IXG5-F1
#
_entry.id   AF-A0A432IXG5-F1
#
_cell.length_a   1.000
_cell.length_b   1.000
_cell.length_c   1.000
_cell.angle_alpha   90.00
_cell.angle_beta   90.00
_cell.angle_gamma   90.00
#
_symmetry.space_group_name_H-M   'P 1'
#
loop_
_entity.id
_entity.type
_entity.pdbx_description
1 polymer ?
#
loop_
_entity_poly.entity_id
_entity_poly.type
_entity_poly.pdbx_seq_one_letter_code
_entity_poly.pdbx_strand_id
1 'polypeptide(L)'
;DIQNNYLDKFTVYCLINNNQKDEAQLVLDLLIERGFKDKFFEDKINFLLGLTEKTTQKILDNNLLNFYLSHITSNNFEYEPNDKTDQYIWRYLSSANLIQLNDFENEDVILAYEQAAAENSFEKDEIYKIYLRMFFNFNQLINATEVYKNLPNYKARALLYQSVLLSTNIEQKLYLAFLLKDLFIKDKLLNVYFEELSNILKAIDPDEIPESYRELVRQNLDQYSIIIKQIKFDNDILHRSKVLKHFLDNNEEISRTEKDFRTVYKNIKKNKKYFLSIKDIIVLESLRVDGVSLPSDLDFSNISSQLTIPQNLQDLVNQNQTGLLMLKIIEIIGEDDIRDLDTETIYFLNSILNKMNLKKIRNNILSEALPVRI
;
A
#
# COMPACT_ATOMS: atom_id res chain seq x y z
N ASP A 1 -28.30 -6.63 19.77
CA ASP A 1 -26.96 -6.50 19.17
C ASP A 1 -26.57 -7.78 18.49
N ILE A 2 -26.11 -7.70 17.24
CA ILE A 2 -25.63 -8.87 16.51
C ILE A 2 -24.25 -9.18 17.10
N GLN A 3 -24.18 -10.23 17.92
CA GLN A 3 -22.97 -10.71 18.56
C GLN A 3 -21.96 -11.09 17.46
N ASN A 4 -20.85 -10.36 17.37
CA ASN A 4 -19.83 -10.60 16.35
C ASN A 4 -18.76 -11.52 16.93
N ASN A 5 -18.97 -12.82 16.77
CA ASN A 5 -18.06 -13.86 17.25
C ASN A 5 -16.61 -13.69 16.77
N TYR A 6 -16.37 -12.99 15.66
CA TYR A 6 -15.01 -12.70 15.19
C TYR A 6 -14.30 -11.68 16.09
N LEU A 7 -14.97 -10.58 16.44
CA LEU A 7 -14.41 -9.53 17.30
C LEU A 7 -14.22 -10.02 18.73
N ASP A 8 -15.11 -10.87 19.22
CA ASP A 8 -14.98 -11.50 20.54
C ASP A 8 -13.71 -12.38 20.60
N LYS A 9 -13.50 -13.23 19.58
CA LYS A 9 -12.26 -14.02 19.45
C LYS A 9 -11.01 -13.14 19.38
N PHE A 10 -11.07 -12.08 18.58
CA PHE A 10 -9.95 -11.17 18.42
C PHE A 10 -9.62 -10.46 19.75
N THR A 11 -10.63 -10.06 20.53
CA THR A 11 -10.46 -9.45 21.84
C THR A 11 -9.74 -10.39 22.82
N VAL A 12 -10.13 -11.66 22.87
CA VAL A 12 -9.45 -12.68 23.70
C VAL A 12 -7.97 -12.78 23.30
N TYR A 13 -7.68 -12.85 22.01
CA TYR A 13 -6.30 -12.90 21.53
C TYR A 13 -5.50 -11.63 21.91
N CYS A 14 -6.07 -10.44 21.74
CA CYS A 14 -5.41 -9.19 22.10
C CYS A 14 -5.02 -9.14 23.59
N LEU A 15 -5.88 -9.64 24.49
CA LEU A 15 -5.56 -9.73 25.92
C LEU A 15 -4.36 -10.64 26.17
N ILE A 16 -4.29 -11.79 25.50
CA ILE A 16 -3.14 -12.70 25.59
C ILE A 16 -1.87 -12.02 25.09
N ASN A 17 -1.94 -11.37 23.93
CA ASN A 17 -0.82 -10.65 23.33
C ASN A 17 -0.31 -9.49 24.21
N ASN A 18 -1.21 -8.87 24.97
CA ASN A 18 -0.90 -7.81 25.94
C ASN A 18 -0.45 -8.37 27.31
N ASN A 19 -0.17 -9.68 27.42
CA ASN A 19 0.17 -10.38 28.67
C ASN A 19 -0.92 -10.33 29.76
N GLN A 20 -2.17 -10.03 29.41
CA GLN A 20 -3.33 -10.05 30.32
C GLN A 20 -4.02 -11.43 30.29
N LYS A 21 -3.27 -12.49 30.65
CA LYS A 21 -3.72 -13.88 30.49
C LYS A 21 -4.94 -14.24 31.35
N ASP A 22 -4.99 -13.79 32.60
CA ASP A 22 -6.11 -14.07 33.51
C ASP A 22 -7.42 -13.45 33.00
N GLU A 23 -7.33 -12.23 32.46
CA GLU A 23 -8.47 -11.53 31.85
C GLU A 23 -8.90 -12.22 30.55
N ALA A 24 -7.95 -12.65 29.72
CA ALA A 24 -8.24 -13.40 28.50
C ALA A 24 -8.98 -14.70 28.80
N GLN A 25 -8.55 -15.44 29.85
CA GLN A 25 -9.21 -16.66 30.29
C GLN A 25 -10.63 -16.38 30.78
N LEU A 26 -10.82 -15.36 31.62
CA LEU A 26 -12.15 -14.97 32.11
C LEU A 26 -13.10 -14.60 30.96
N VAL A 27 -12.62 -13.83 29.97
CA VAL A 27 -13.42 -13.46 28.80
C VAL A 27 -13.78 -14.69 27.98
N LEU A 28 -12.84 -15.61 27.76
CA LEU A 28 -13.11 -16.86 27.05
C LEU A 28 -14.17 -17.71 27.76
N ASP A 29 -14.05 -17.87 29.08
CA ASP A 29 -15.01 -18.65 29.88
C ASP A 29 -16.42 -18.04 29.78
N LEU A 30 -16.54 -16.71 29.88
CA LEU A 30 -17.81 -16.01 29.70
C LEU A 30 -18.40 -16.18 28.29
N LEU A 31 -17.57 -16.24 27.25
CA LEU A 31 -18.03 -16.52 25.89
C LEU A 31 -18.58 -17.94 25.78
N ILE A 32 -17.89 -18.92 26.35
CA ILE A 32 -18.31 -20.33 26.36
C ILE A 32 -19.64 -20.48 27.10
N GLU A 33 -19.79 -19.85 28.28
CA GLU A 33 -21.04 -19.86 29.05
C GLU A 33 -22.23 -19.25 28.28
N ARG A 34 -21.95 -18.24 27.44
CA ARG A 34 -22.96 -17.63 26.55
C ARG A 34 -23.29 -18.47 25.31
N GLY A 35 -22.68 -19.65 25.16
CA GLY A 35 -22.95 -20.59 24.08
C GLY A 35 -22.01 -20.48 22.88
N PHE A 36 -20.88 -19.79 23.01
CA PHE A 36 -19.80 -19.85 22.02
C PHE A 36 -19.31 -21.29 21.87
N LYS A 37 -19.14 -21.73 20.62
CA LYS A 37 -18.71 -23.09 20.27
C LYS A 37 -17.74 -23.03 19.11
N ASP A 38 -16.45 -22.97 19.41
CA ASP A 38 -15.40 -23.10 18.41
C ASP A 38 -14.21 -23.84 19.00
N LYS A 39 -14.24 -25.16 18.85
CA LYS A 39 -13.21 -26.05 19.36
C LYS A 39 -11.82 -25.74 18.80
N PHE A 40 -11.74 -25.24 17.57
CA PHE A 40 -10.45 -24.88 17.00
C PHE A 40 -9.88 -23.66 17.73
N PHE A 41 -10.69 -22.61 17.90
CA PHE A 41 -10.28 -21.42 18.63
C PHE A 41 -9.93 -21.73 20.08
N GLU A 42 -10.79 -22.46 20.79
CA GLU A 42 -10.55 -22.87 22.18
C GLU A 42 -9.25 -23.67 22.34
N ASP A 43 -8.98 -24.64 21.46
CA ASP A 43 -7.72 -25.41 21.48
C ASP A 43 -6.48 -24.52 21.32
N LYS A 44 -6.54 -23.58 20.37
CA LYS A 44 -5.45 -22.64 20.09
C LYS A 44 -5.20 -21.69 21.25
N ILE A 45 -6.25 -21.14 21.84
CA ILE A 45 -6.15 -20.21 22.97
C ILE A 45 -5.66 -20.92 24.23
N ASN A 46 -6.15 -22.12 24.54
CA ASN A 46 -5.69 -22.89 25.70
C ASN A 46 -4.19 -23.18 25.63
N PHE A 47 -3.67 -23.47 24.43
CA PHE A 47 -2.24 -23.64 24.22
C PHE A 47 -1.45 -22.34 24.45
N LEU A 48 -1.93 -21.20 23.92
CA LEU A 48 -1.28 -19.89 24.12
C LEU A 48 -1.31 -19.41 25.59
N LEU A 49 -2.37 -19.76 26.33
CA LEU A 49 -2.47 -19.52 27.77
C LEU A 49 -1.54 -20.43 28.59
N GLY A 50 -1.07 -21.54 28.00
CA GLY A 50 -0.25 -22.54 28.69
C GLY A 50 -1.07 -23.56 29.49
N LEU A 51 -2.37 -23.67 29.23
CA LEU A 51 -3.26 -24.65 29.85
C LEU A 51 -3.10 -26.04 29.22
N THR A 52 -2.64 -26.10 27.96
CA THR A 52 -2.30 -27.33 27.27
C THR A 52 -0.86 -27.28 26.74
N GLU A 53 -0.14 -28.39 26.85
CA GLU A 53 1.23 -28.51 26.32
C GLU A 53 1.28 -28.71 24.80
N LYS A 54 0.14 -29.09 24.19
CA LYS A 54 0.02 -29.40 22.76
C LYS A 54 -1.27 -28.82 22.20
N THR A 55 -1.24 -28.51 20.91
CA THR A 55 -2.38 -28.04 20.11
C THR A 55 -2.45 -28.81 18.80
N THR A 56 -3.63 -28.84 18.18
CA THR A 56 -3.81 -29.37 16.83
C THR A 56 -2.88 -28.68 15.83
N GLN A 57 -2.25 -29.43 14.93
CA GLN A 57 -1.46 -28.83 13.84
C GLN A 57 -2.31 -28.55 12.59
N LYS A 58 -3.63 -28.69 12.72
CA LYS A 58 -4.57 -28.36 11.64
C LYS A 58 -4.48 -26.87 11.30
N ILE A 59 -4.39 -26.57 10.01
CA ILE A 59 -4.46 -25.21 9.48
C ILE A 59 -5.90 -24.92 9.07
N LEU A 60 -6.40 -23.76 9.46
CA LEU A 60 -7.69 -23.23 9.02
C LEU A 60 -7.48 -21.88 8.34
N ASP A 61 -7.85 -21.79 7.07
CA ASP A 61 -7.72 -20.62 6.21
C ASP A 61 -9.07 -19.96 5.90
N ASN A 62 -10.11 -20.27 6.69
CA ASN A 62 -11.46 -19.72 6.48
C ASN A 62 -11.61 -18.25 6.91
N ASN A 63 -10.64 -17.70 7.64
CA ASN A 63 -10.46 -16.28 7.91
C ASN A 63 -9.03 -16.02 8.42
N LEU A 64 -8.60 -14.75 8.37
CA LEU A 64 -7.26 -14.34 8.76
C LEU A 64 -6.90 -14.71 10.21
N LEU A 65 -7.80 -14.50 11.18
CA LEU A 65 -7.51 -14.81 12.59
C LEU A 65 -7.25 -16.30 12.81
N ASN A 66 -8.06 -17.18 12.22
CA ASN A 66 -7.86 -18.62 12.33
C ASN A 66 -6.55 -19.06 11.65
N PHE A 67 -6.22 -18.44 10.51
CA PHE A 67 -4.98 -18.71 9.81
C PHE A 67 -3.76 -18.28 10.63
N TYR A 68 -3.82 -17.05 11.16
CA TYR A 68 -2.81 -16.48 12.05
C TYR A 68 -2.57 -17.37 13.27
N LEU A 69 -3.64 -17.79 13.94
CA LEU A 69 -3.56 -18.72 15.07
C LEU A 69 -2.96 -20.07 14.67
N SER A 70 -3.27 -20.57 13.47
CA SER A 70 -2.63 -21.79 12.93
C SER A 70 -1.12 -21.61 12.80
N HIS A 71 -0.67 -20.45 12.30
CA HIS A 71 0.74 -20.14 12.13
C HIS A 71 1.49 -20.08 13.46
N ILE A 72 1.07 -19.19 14.38
CA ILE A 72 1.86 -18.92 15.60
C ILE A 72 1.88 -20.07 16.60
N THR A 73 0.99 -21.05 16.45
CA THR A 73 0.87 -22.22 17.35
C THR A 73 1.36 -23.51 16.69
N SER A 74 1.85 -23.45 15.46
CA SER A 74 2.45 -24.60 14.77
C SER A 74 3.97 -24.61 14.99
N ASN A 75 4.52 -25.80 15.20
CA ASN A 75 5.98 -25.96 15.31
C ASN A 75 6.65 -26.05 13.95
N ASN A 76 5.95 -26.56 12.93
CA ASN A 76 6.41 -26.71 11.55
C ASN A 76 5.27 -26.25 10.63
N PHE A 77 5.16 -24.95 10.41
CA PHE A 77 4.10 -24.39 9.59
C PHE A 77 4.41 -24.55 8.10
N GLU A 78 3.52 -25.23 7.38
CA GLU A 78 3.61 -25.45 5.93
C GLU A 78 2.21 -25.28 5.34
N TYR A 79 2.06 -24.33 4.43
CA TYR A 79 0.79 -24.02 3.79
C TYR A 79 1.03 -23.64 2.33
N GLU A 80 0.35 -24.33 1.42
CA GLU A 80 0.38 -24.04 0.00
C GLU A 80 -0.91 -23.29 -0.38
N PRO A 81 -0.83 -21.98 -0.65
CA PRO A 81 -2.00 -21.18 -1.03
C PRO A 81 -2.49 -21.55 -2.45
N ASN A 82 -3.76 -21.27 -2.75
CA ASN A 82 -4.36 -21.50 -4.06
C ASN A 82 -5.35 -20.37 -4.43
N ASP A 83 -5.95 -20.44 -5.62
CA ASP A 83 -6.89 -19.43 -6.14
C ASP A 83 -8.10 -19.14 -5.25
N LYS A 84 -8.41 -20.00 -4.27
CA LYS A 84 -9.50 -19.81 -3.30
C LYS A 84 -9.04 -19.22 -1.97
N THR A 85 -7.73 -19.09 -1.75
CA THR A 85 -7.16 -18.51 -0.54
C THR A 85 -7.54 -17.03 -0.46
N ASP A 86 -8.02 -16.62 0.72
CA ASP A 86 -8.48 -15.25 0.96
C ASP A 86 -7.33 -14.23 0.81
N GLN A 87 -7.63 -13.06 0.22
CA GLN A 87 -6.64 -12.00 -0.03
C GLN A 87 -5.86 -11.56 1.22
N TYR A 88 -6.48 -11.58 2.40
CA TYR A 88 -5.82 -11.19 3.64
C TYR A 88 -4.83 -12.25 4.09
N ILE A 89 -5.09 -13.52 3.78
CA ILE A 89 -4.16 -14.62 4.03
C ILE A 89 -2.96 -14.52 3.08
N TRP A 90 -3.17 -14.17 1.81
CA TRP A 90 -2.08 -13.88 0.87
C TRP A 90 -1.16 -12.77 1.38
N ARG A 91 -1.73 -11.63 1.79
CA ARG A 91 -0.97 -10.51 2.37
C ARG A 91 -0.20 -10.94 3.63
N TYR A 92 -0.81 -11.78 4.46
CA TYR A 92 -0.15 -12.30 5.65
C TYR A 92 1.01 -13.26 5.33
N LEU A 93 0.85 -14.16 4.36
CA LEU A 93 1.92 -15.08 3.93
C LEU A 93 3.14 -14.32 3.42
N SER A 94 2.91 -13.28 2.61
CA SER A 94 3.98 -12.40 2.11
C SER A 94 4.68 -11.65 3.25
N SER A 95 3.92 -10.91 4.08
CA SER A 95 4.49 -10.10 5.17
C SER A 95 5.19 -10.93 6.25
N ALA A 96 4.69 -12.13 6.57
CA ALA A 96 5.33 -13.04 7.50
C ALA A 96 6.46 -13.88 6.87
N ASN A 97 6.77 -13.66 5.58
CA ASN A 97 7.78 -14.38 4.81
C ASN A 97 7.61 -15.92 4.86
N LEU A 98 6.36 -16.38 4.77
CA LEU A 98 5.97 -17.80 4.87
C LEU A 98 5.88 -18.51 3.52
N ILE A 99 6.09 -17.76 2.43
CA ILE A 99 6.13 -18.31 1.06
C ILE A 99 7.46 -19.04 0.87
N GLN A 100 7.41 -20.34 0.57
CA GLN A 100 8.63 -21.17 0.48
C GLN A 100 9.34 -20.95 -0.86
N LEU A 101 10.67 -21.14 -0.87
CA LEU A 101 11.49 -20.98 -2.09
C LEU A 101 11.12 -21.98 -3.20
N ASN A 102 10.61 -23.16 -2.84
CA ASN A 102 10.16 -24.17 -3.80
C ASN A 102 8.92 -23.72 -4.57
N ASP A 103 8.12 -22.80 -4.00
CA ASP A 103 6.90 -22.29 -4.61
C ASP A 103 7.22 -21.44 -5.86
N PHE A 104 8.41 -20.85 -5.93
CA PHE A 104 8.85 -20.01 -7.05
C PHE A 104 9.30 -20.81 -8.28
N GLU A 105 9.43 -22.13 -8.16
CA GLU A 105 9.60 -23.04 -9.29
C GLU A 105 8.26 -23.55 -9.85
N ASN A 106 7.16 -23.38 -9.10
CA ASN A 106 5.82 -23.77 -9.52
C ASN A 106 5.17 -22.66 -10.35
N GLU A 107 4.98 -22.93 -11.64
CA GLU A 107 4.36 -21.99 -12.58
C GLU A 107 2.96 -21.55 -12.14
N ASP A 108 2.11 -22.50 -11.72
CA ASP A 108 0.72 -22.22 -11.37
C ASP A 108 0.63 -21.26 -10.17
N VAL A 109 1.54 -21.40 -9.21
CA VAL A 109 1.60 -20.55 -8.03
C VAL A 109 1.98 -19.11 -8.42
N ILE A 110 3.02 -18.93 -9.24
CA ILE A 110 3.44 -17.59 -9.67
C ILE A 110 2.37 -16.91 -10.51
N LEU A 111 1.74 -17.65 -11.42
CA LEU A 111 0.67 -17.12 -12.25
C LEU A 111 -0.53 -16.69 -11.38
N ALA A 112 -0.86 -17.44 -10.32
CA ALA A 112 -1.90 -17.06 -9.38
C ALA A 112 -1.55 -15.75 -8.65
N TYR A 113 -0.30 -15.56 -8.21
CA TYR A 113 0.17 -14.29 -7.62
C TYR A 113 0.07 -13.14 -8.61
N GLU A 114 0.58 -13.30 -9.84
CA GLU A 114 0.53 -12.27 -10.87
C GLU A 114 -0.93 -11.88 -11.20
N GLN A 115 -1.83 -12.86 -11.26
CA GLN A 115 -3.25 -12.64 -11.49
C GLN A 115 -3.91 -11.92 -10.30
N ALA A 116 -3.62 -12.32 -9.07
CA ALA A 116 -4.10 -11.65 -7.88
C ALA A 116 -3.63 -10.18 -7.81
N ALA A 117 -2.38 -9.92 -8.20
CA ALA A 117 -1.85 -8.56 -8.31
C ALA A 117 -2.54 -7.75 -9.41
N ALA A 118 -2.87 -8.39 -10.54
CA ALA A 118 -3.63 -7.74 -11.61
C ALA A 118 -5.09 -7.46 -11.20
N GLU A 119 -5.66 -8.25 -10.30
CA GLU A 119 -7.00 -8.04 -9.74
C GLU A 119 -7.01 -7.10 -8.52
N ASN A 120 -5.86 -6.55 -8.14
CA ASN A 120 -5.64 -5.73 -6.94
C ASN A 120 -6.01 -6.43 -5.62
N SER A 121 -6.05 -7.76 -5.59
CA SER A 121 -6.21 -8.57 -4.37
C SER A 121 -4.86 -8.90 -3.72
N PHE A 122 -3.77 -8.69 -4.45
CA PHE A 122 -2.39 -8.80 -3.98
C PHE A 122 -1.59 -7.55 -4.36
N GLU A 123 -0.58 -7.20 -3.55
CA GLU A 123 0.25 -6.03 -3.80
C GLU A 123 1.16 -6.25 -5.01
N LYS A 124 1.22 -5.26 -5.90
CA LYS A 124 1.98 -5.38 -7.16
C LYS A 124 3.48 -5.46 -6.91
N ASP A 125 3.97 -4.77 -5.89
CA ASP A 125 5.40 -4.73 -5.58
C ASP A 125 5.91 -6.06 -5.01
N GLU A 126 5.02 -6.85 -4.40
CA GLU A 126 5.34 -8.21 -3.95
C GLU A 126 5.70 -9.13 -5.13
N ILE A 127 5.14 -8.91 -6.33
CA ILE A 127 5.51 -9.65 -7.54
C ILE A 127 6.99 -9.47 -7.87
N TYR A 128 7.53 -8.26 -7.69
CA TYR A 128 8.94 -8.01 -7.93
C TYR A 128 9.82 -8.64 -6.85
N LYS A 129 9.37 -8.64 -5.59
CA LYS A 129 10.07 -9.36 -4.50
C LYS A 129 10.14 -10.86 -4.81
N ILE A 130 9.07 -11.43 -5.36
CA ILE A 130 9.05 -12.82 -5.85
C ILE A 130 10.05 -13.01 -7.01
N TYR A 131 10.02 -12.13 -8.01
CA TYR A 131 10.96 -12.21 -9.13
C TYR A 131 12.41 -12.14 -8.69
N LEU A 132 12.75 -11.30 -7.72
CA LEU A 132 14.11 -11.17 -7.17
C LEU A 132 14.60 -12.45 -6.46
N ARG A 133 13.69 -13.31 -6.00
CA ARG A 133 14.03 -14.58 -5.34
C ARG A 133 14.26 -15.72 -6.33
N MET A 134 13.87 -15.56 -7.60
CA MET A 134 14.09 -16.57 -8.63
C MET A 134 15.57 -16.68 -9.01
N PHE A 135 16.08 -17.90 -9.08
CA PHE A 135 17.47 -18.14 -9.39
C PHE A 135 17.74 -18.12 -10.90
N PHE A 136 18.62 -17.22 -11.34
CA PHE A 136 19.19 -17.22 -12.68
C PHE A 136 20.71 -17.21 -12.59
N ASN A 137 21.36 -18.04 -13.40
CA ASN A 137 22.81 -18.01 -13.48
C ASN A 137 23.32 -16.80 -14.28
N PHE A 138 24.59 -16.48 -14.11
CA PHE A 138 25.22 -15.32 -14.76
C PHE A 138 25.08 -15.31 -16.29
N ASN A 139 25.19 -16.47 -16.94
CA ASN A 139 25.04 -16.58 -18.39
C ASN A 139 23.61 -16.28 -18.84
N GLN A 140 22.60 -16.64 -18.03
CA GLN A 140 21.20 -16.32 -18.32
C GLN A 140 20.95 -14.82 -18.20
N LEU A 141 21.49 -14.16 -17.17
CA LEU A 141 21.34 -12.71 -16.94
C LEU A 141 22.02 -11.87 -18.03
N ILE A 142 23.25 -12.23 -18.43
CA ILE A 142 23.94 -11.52 -19.53
C ILE A 142 23.21 -11.67 -20.86
N ASN A 143 22.70 -12.87 -21.14
CA ASN A 143 22.05 -13.17 -22.42
C ASN A 143 20.52 -13.09 -22.32
N ALA A 144 19.99 -12.26 -21.41
CA ALA A 144 18.58 -12.21 -21.10
C ALA A 144 17.71 -11.93 -22.33
N THR A 145 18.21 -11.15 -23.30
CA THR A 145 17.52 -10.81 -24.56
C THR A 145 17.34 -11.99 -25.52
N GLU A 146 18.02 -13.11 -25.31
CA GLU A 146 17.84 -14.33 -26.09
C GLU A 146 17.25 -15.46 -25.24
N VAL A 147 17.69 -15.56 -23.98
CA VAL A 147 17.27 -16.63 -23.07
C VAL A 147 15.78 -16.55 -22.74
N TYR A 148 15.23 -15.34 -22.58
CA TYR A 148 13.81 -15.16 -22.19
C TYR A 148 12.84 -15.84 -23.18
N LYS A 149 13.20 -15.92 -24.47
CA LYS A 149 12.35 -16.48 -25.54
C LYS A 149 12.06 -17.96 -25.35
N ASN A 150 12.92 -18.67 -24.60
CA ASN A 150 12.83 -20.10 -24.35
C ASN A 150 12.33 -20.44 -22.94
N LEU A 151 11.95 -19.43 -22.15
CA LEU A 151 11.45 -19.61 -20.79
C LEU A 151 9.92 -19.51 -20.75
N PRO A 152 9.28 -20.17 -19.76
CA PRO A 152 7.89 -19.86 -19.41
C PRO A 152 7.72 -18.38 -19.12
N ASN A 153 6.53 -17.83 -19.40
CA ASN A 153 6.30 -16.39 -19.37
C ASN A 153 6.67 -15.74 -18.02
N TYR A 154 6.33 -16.38 -16.89
CA TYR A 154 6.66 -15.88 -15.55
C TYR A 154 8.18 -15.82 -15.30
N LYS A 155 8.94 -16.86 -15.69
CA LYS A 155 10.40 -16.87 -15.61
C LYS A 155 11.03 -15.87 -16.56
N ALA A 156 10.47 -15.69 -17.75
CA ALA A 156 10.92 -14.71 -18.71
C ALA A 156 10.78 -13.28 -18.13
N ARG A 157 9.64 -12.96 -17.51
CA ARG A 157 9.44 -11.68 -16.80
C ARG A 157 10.44 -11.49 -15.67
N ALA A 158 10.61 -12.48 -14.81
CA ALA A 158 11.55 -12.41 -13.69
C ALA A 158 13.00 -12.22 -14.15
N LEU A 159 13.43 -12.95 -15.18
CA LEU A 159 14.77 -12.82 -15.76
C LEU A 159 15.00 -11.41 -16.31
N LEU A 160 14.05 -10.90 -17.11
CA LEU A 160 14.16 -9.56 -17.67
C LEU A 160 14.14 -8.49 -16.57
N TYR A 161 13.30 -8.64 -15.55
CA TYR A 161 13.23 -7.70 -14.42
C TYR A 161 14.56 -7.60 -13.68
N GLN A 162 15.15 -8.74 -13.28
CA GLN A 162 16.48 -8.75 -12.67
C GLN A 162 17.54 -8.14 -13.60
N SER A 163 17.45 -8.41 -14.90
CA SER A 163 18.40 -7.87 -15.90
C SER A 163 18.27 -6.36 -16.08
N VAL A 164 17.06 -5.80 -16.00
CA VAL A 164 16.83 -4.34 -16.00
C VAL A 164 17.53 -3.71 -14.81
N LEU A 165 17.38 -4.28 -13.62
CA LEU A 165 17.98 -3.75 -12.39
C LEU A 165 19.51 -3.77 -12.43
N LEU A 166 20.09 -4.83 -13.00
CA LEU A 166 21.54 -5.00 -13.13
C LEU A 166 22.16 -4.20 -14.29
N SER A 167 21.34 -3.72 -15.24
CA SER A 167 21.85 -2.98 -16.40
C SER A 167 22.35 -1.59 -16.00
N THR A 168 23.62 -1.35 -16.27
CA THR A 168 24.29 -0.04 -16.08
C THR A 168 24.26 0.81 -17.35
N ASN A 169 24.15 0.21 -18.53
CA ASN A 169 23.98 0.93 -19.77
C ASN A 169 22.51 1.34 -19.94
N ILE A 170 22.26 2.64 -20.17
CA ILE A 170 20.92 3.22 -20.23
C ILE A 170 20.12 2.71 -21.42
N GLU A 171 20.74 2.62 -22.60
CA GLU A 171 20.08 2.12 -23.80
C GLU A 171 19.64 0.66 -23.62
N GLN A 172 20.52 -0.18 -23.08
CA GLN A 172 20.20 -1.56 -22.74
C GLN A 172 19.12 -1.66 -21.67
N LYS A 173 19.17 -0.79 -20.65
CA LYS A 173 18.17 -0.75 -19.56
C LYS A 173 16.79 -0.41 -20.10
N LEU A 174 16.71 0.62 -20.95
CA LEU A 174 15.47 1.02 -21.62
C LEU A 174 14.94 -0.10 -22.51
N TYR A 175 15.81 -0.71 -23.33
CA TYR A 175 15.43 -1.84 -24.18
C TYR A 175 14.82 -2.99 -23.38
N LEU A 176 15.48 -3.42 -22.31
CA LEU A 176 14.99 -4.49 -21.43
C LEU A 176 13.69 -4.09 -20.71
N ALA A 177 13.57 -2.84 -20.26
CA ALA A 177 12.39 -2.37 -19.55
C ALA A 177 11.14 -2.34 -20.44
N PHE A 178 11.29 -1.93 -21.71
CA PHE A 178 10.21 -1.98 -22.69
C PHE A 178 9.93 -3.39 -23.19
N LEU A 179 10.95 -4.24 -23.33
CA LEU A 179 10.75 -5.66 -23.64
C LEU A 179 9.96 -6.37 -22.53
N LEU A 180 10.26 -6.06 -21.27
CA LEU A 180 9.48 -6.56 -20.13
C LEU A 180 8.03 -6.06 -20.18
N LYS A 181 7.82 -4.78 -20.52
CA LYS A 181 6.47 -4.21 -20.73
C LYS A 181 5.65 -5.04 -21.73
N ASP A 182 6.26 -5.44 -22.84
CA ASP A 182 5.59 -6.23 -23.88
C ASP A 182 5.19 -7.62 -23.37
N LEU A 183 6.00 -8.26 -22.51
CA LEU A 183 5.63 -9.53 -21.86
C LEU A 183 4.44 -9.37 -20.92
N PHE A 184 4.38 -8.29 -20.15
CA PHE A 184 3.22 -8.00 -19.29
C PHE A 184 1.97 -7.69 -20.10
N ILE A 185 2.08 -6.98 -21.23
CA ILE A 185 0.95 -6.73 -22.15
C ILE A 185 0.41 -8.04 -22.72
N LYS A 186 1.30 -8.93 -23.17
CA LYS A 186 0.93 -10.21 -23.79
C LYS A 186 0.01 -11.04 -22.90
N ASP A 187 0.26 -11.02 -21.59
CA ASP A 187 -0.50 -11.78 -20.61
C ASP A 187 -1.57 -10.94 -19.89
N LYS A 188 -1.85 -9.72 -20.37
CA LYS A 188 -2.86 -8.79 -19.81
C LYS A 188 -2.57 -8.36 -18.36
N LEU A 189 -1.31 -8.37 -17.96
CA LEU A 189 -0.82 -7.99 -16.64
C LEU A 189 -0.17 -6.60 -16.62
N LEU A 190 -0.38 -5.77 -17.66
CA LEU A 190 0.27 -4.46 -17.77
C LEU A 190 0.05 -3.59 -16.52
N ASN A 191 -1.13 -3.66 -15.90
CA ASN A 191 -1.45 -2.90 -14.70
C ASN A 191 -0.61 -3.26 -13.47
N VAL A 192 0.04 -4.43 -13.45
CA VAL A 192 1.03 -4.83 -12.45
C VAL A 192 2.33 -4.05 -12.68
N TYR A 193 2.86 -4.07 -13.92
CA TYR A 193 4.15 -3.49 -14.29
C TYR A 193 4.17 -1.98 -14.50
N PHE A 194 3.01 -1.39 -14.74
CA PHE A 194 2.91 -0.03 -15.21
C PHE A 194 3.53 1.02 -14.28
N GLU A 195 3.37 0.85 -12.97
CA GLU A 195 3.96 1.73 -11.95
C GLU A 195 5.48 1.54 -11.85
N GLU A 196 5.94 0.30 -11.83
CA GLU A 196 7.37 -0.02 -11.77
C GLU A 196 8.13 0.46 -13.00
N LEU A 197 7.55 0.32 -14.20
CA LEU A 197 8.12 0.91 -15.41
C LEU A 197 8.28 2.43 -15.27
N SER A 198 7.29 3.12 -14.71
CA SER A 198 7.36 4.56 -14.47
C SER A 198 8.49 4.91 -13.52
N ASN A 199 8.68 4.13 -12.45
CA ASN A 199 9.76 4.31 -11.48
C ASN A 199 11.14 4.11 -12.13
N ILE A 200 11.31 3.04 -12.92
CA ILE A 200 12.53 2.76 -13.68
C ILE A 200 12.87 3.92 -14.62
N LEU A 201 11.87 4.43 -15.36
CA LEU A 201 12.08 5.52 -16.31
C LEU A 201 12.41 6.86 -15.63
N LYS A 202 11.77 7.17 -14.49
CA LYS A 202 12.03 8.40 -13.72
C LYS A 202 13.40 8.40 -13.04
N ALA A 203 13.97 7.23 -12.79
CA ALA A 203 15.29 7.10 -12.17
C ALA A 203 16.45 7.41 -13.13
N ILE A 204 16.18 7.51 -14.43
CA ILE A 204 17.19 7.83 -15.46
C ILE A 204 17.25 9.35 -15.63
N ASP A 205 18.47 9.91 -15.67
CA ASP A 205 18.66 11.32 -15.98
C ASP A 205 18.11 11.63 -17.39
N PRO A 206 17.16 12.59 -17.55
CA PRO A 206 16.61 12.95 -18.84
C PRO A 206 17.64 13.29 -19.93
N ASP A 207 18.79 13.84 -19.53
CA ASP A 207 19.85 14.23 -20.47
C ASP A 207 20.64 13.02 -20.99
N GLU A 208 20.67 11.94 -20.21
CA GLU A 208 21.34 10.69 -20.57
C GLU A 208 20.46 9.74 -21.41
N ILE A 209 19.16 10.07 -21.60
CA ILE A 209 18.24 9.28 -22.43
C ILE A 209 18.61 9.44 -23.92
N PRO A 210 18.89 8.34 -24.65
CA PRO A 210 19.15 8.38 -26.08
C PRO A 210 17.97 8.98 -26.86
N GLU A 211 18.27 9.77 -27.89
CA GLU A 211 17.26 10.48 -28.70
C GLU A 211 16.16 9.53 -29.23
N SER A 212 16.53 8.32 -29.64
CA SER A 212 15.61 7.29 -30.13
C SER A 212 14.56 6.86 -29.11
N TYR A 213 14.84 7.01 -27.82
CA TYR A 213 13.93 6.63 -26.72
C TYR A 213 13.18 7.81 -26.10
N ARG A 214 13.59 9.06 -26.34
CA ARG A 214 13.02 10.25 -25.64
C ARG A 214 11.50 10.34 -25.76
N GLU A 215 10.98 10.22 -26.97
CA GLU A 215 9.53 10.30 -27.20
C GLU A 215 8.79 9.12 -26.57
N LEU A 216 9.35 7.91 -26.67
CA LEU A 216 8.75 6.71 -26.08
C LEU A 216 8.70 6.82 -24.55
N VAL A 217 9.79 7.26 -23.91
CA VAL A 217 9.84 7.48 -22.46
C VAL A 217 8.81 8.54 -22.05
N ARG A 218 8.78 9.69 -22.74
CA ARG A 218 7.82 10.76 -22.47
C ARG A 218 6.38 10.24 -22.53
N GLN A 219 6.01 9.54 -23.59
CA GLN A 219 4.66 9.00 -23.76
C GLN A 219 4.26 8.04 -22.64
N ASN A 220 5.19 7.20 -22.15
CA ASN A 220 4.91 6.29 -21.06
C ASN A 220 4.75 7.01 -19.71
N LEU A 221 5.55 8.04 -19.44
CA LEU A 221 5.41 8.88 -18.25
C LEU A 221 4.14 9.73 -18.28
N ASP A 222 3.75 10.23 -19.45
CA ASP A 222 2.50 10.96 -19.66
C ASP A 222 1.28 10.03 -19.52
N GLN A 223 1.36 8.83 -20.08
CA GLN A 223 0.33 7.80 -19.89
C GLN A 223 0.18 7.43 -18.41
N TYR A 224 1.28 7.42 -17.64
CA TYR A 224 1.22 7.21 -16.20
C TYR A 224 0.48 8.32 -15.49
N SER A 225 0.75 9.56 -15.88
CA SER A 225 0.00 10.73 -15.43
C SER A 225 -1.49 10.67 -15.81
N ILE A 226 -1.86 9.97 -16.88
CA ILE A 226 -3.26 9.75 -17.32
C ILE A 226 -3.93 8.58 -16.55
N ILE A 227 -3.20 7.52 -16.20
CA ILE A 227 -3.74 6.42 -15.39
C ILE A 227 -3.95 6.85 -13.94
N ILE A 228 -3.07 7.70 -13.38
CA ILE A 228 -3.36 8.43 -12.12
C ILE A 228 -4.67 9.23 -12.25
N LYS A 229 -5.02 9.74 -13.44
CA LYS A 229 -6.29 10.46 -13.67
C LYS A 229 -7.53 9.56 -13.73
N GLN A 230 -7.43 8.23 -13.59
CA GLN A 230 -8.57 7.32 -13.38
C GLN A 230 -9.14 7.37 -11.94
N ILE A 231 -8.72 8.34 -11.14
CA ILE A 231 -9.33 8.66 -9.85
C ILE A 231 -10.81 8.99 -10.04
N LYS A 232 -11.67 8.26 -9.31
CA LYS A 232 -13.10 8.57 -9.25
C LYS A 232 -13.30 9.75 -8.30
N PHE A 233 -13.72 10.89 -8.86
CA PHE A 233 -14.08 12.05 -8.06
C PHE A 233 -15.53 11.97 -7.57
N ASP A 234 -15.72 12.06 -6.27
CA ASP A 234 -17.02 12.22 -5.61
C ASP A 234 -17.12 13.64 -5.04
N ASN A 235 -17.95 14.48 -5.66
CA ASN A 235 -18.12 15.88 -5.25
C ASN A 235 -19.01 16.05 -4.00
N ASP A 236 -19.55 14.97 -3.44
CA ASP A 236 -20.29 15.00 -2.17
C ASP A 236 -19.37 14.86 -0.95
N ILE A 237 -18.09 14.50 -1.16
CA ILE A 237 -17.07 14.32 -0.12
C ILE A 237 -15.81 15.13 -0.47
N LEU A 238 -15.39 16.06 0.39
CA LEU A 238 -14.33 17.03 0.06
C LEU A 238 -13.01 16.34 -0.31
N HIS A 239 -12.49 15.46 0.54
CA HIS A 239 -11.25 14.72 0.28
C HIS A 239 -11.33 13.65 -0.82
N ARG A 240 -12.47 13.48 -1.51
CA ARG A 240 -12.62 12.61 -2.69
C ARG A 240 -13.05 13.40 -3.93
N SER A 241 -13.19 14.71 -3.80
CA SER A 241 -13.77 15.55 -4.82
C SER A 241 -12.75 16.00 -5.87
N LYS A 242 -13.24 16.68 -6.90
CA LYS A 242 -12.39 17.29 -7.94
C LYS A 242 -11.36 18.29 -7.39
N VAL A 243 -11.53 18.78 -6.16
CA VAL A 243 -10.55 19.64 -5.48
C VAL A 243 -9.18 18.96 -5.36
N LEU A 244 -9.13 17.62 -5.27
CA LEU A 244 -7.87 16.88 -5.23
C LEU A 244 -6.98 17.10 -6.45
N LYS A 245 -7.53 17.53 -7.60
CA LYS A 245 -6.74 17.86 -8.80
C LYS A 245 -5.65 18.88 -8.51
N HIS A 246 -5.85 19.76 -7.54
CA HIS A 246 -4.83 20.70 -7.06
C HIS A 246 -3.52 20.02 -6.65
N PHE A 247 -3.61 18.81 -6.08
CA PHE A 247 -2.45 18.05 -5.62
C PHE A 247 -1.97 17.02 -6.65
N LEU A 248 -2.84 16.62 -7.59
CA LEU A 248 -2.56 15.60 -8.61
C LEU A 248 -1.89 16.18 -9.86
N ASP A 249 -2.28 17.38 -10.26
CA ASP A 249 -1.76 18.05 -11.45
C ASP A 249 -0.72 19.10 -11.00
N ASN A 250 0.56 18.88 -11.32
CA ASN A 250 1.67 19.76 -10.94
C ASN A 250 1.55 21.22 -11.44
N ASN A 251 0.61 21.50 -12.35
CA ASN A 251 0.38 22.79 -13.00
C ASN A 251 -1.06 23.31 -12.85
N GLU A 252 -1.82 22.86 -11.84
CA GLU A 252 -3.21 23.30 -11.67
C GLU A 252 -3.28 24.77 -11.20
N GLU A 253 -4.02 25.60 -11.93
CA GLU A 253 -4.22 27.00 -11.55
C GLU A 253 -5.06 27.13 -10.26
N ILE A 254 -4.63 28.03 -9.35
CA ILE A 254 -5.37 28.34 -8.11
C ILE A 254 -6.81 28.73 -8.41
N SER A 255 -7.04 29.54 -9.46
CA SER A 255 -8.37 30.00 -9.88
C SER A 255 -9.33 28.84 -10.19
N ARG A 256 -8.80 27.76 -10.80
CA ARG A 256 -9.56 26.56 -11.14
C ARG A 256 -9.87 25.74 -9.89
N THR A 257 -8.89 25.63 -9.00
CA THR A 257 -9.06 24.97 -7.69
C THR A 257 -10.12 25.67 -6.85
N GLU A 258 -10.13 27.01 -6.79
CA GLU A 258 -11.15 27.78 -6.09
C GLU A 258 -12.55 27.55 -6.66
N LYS A 259 -12.68 27.42 -7.99
CA LYS A 259 -13.95 27.14 -8.66
C LYS A 259 -14.49 25.75 -8.31
N ASP A 260 -13.62 24.74 -8.36
CA ASP A 260 -13.98 23.36 -7.99
C ASP A 260 -14.32 23.30 -6.49
N PHE A 261 -13.54 23.97 -5.64
CA PHE A 261 -13.79 24.07 -4.20
C PHE A 261 -15.14 24.70 -3.90
N ARG A 262 -15.49 25.83 -4.52
CA ARG A 262 -16.82 26.48 -4.32
C ARG A 262 -17.98 25.55 -4.67
N THR A 263 -17.81 24.72 -5.70
CA THR A 263 -18.84 23.76 -6.13
C THR A 263 -19.02 22.66 -5.09
N VAL A 264 -17.90 22.07 -4.63
CA VAL A 264 -17.90 21.02 -3.61
C VAL A 264 -18.39 21.55 -2.26
N TYR A 265 -17.93 22.73 -1.86
CA TYR A 265 -18.34 23.41 -0.64
C TYR A 265 -19.87 23.62 -0.58
N LYS A 266 -20.48 24.00 -1.71
CA LYS A 266 -21.94 24.14 -1.81
C LYS A 266 -22.67 22.82 -1.60
N ASN A 267 -22.11 21.70 -2.04
CA ASN A 267 -22.70 20.36 -1.86
C ASN A 267 -22.60 19.90 -0.41
N ILE A 268 -21.40 19.97 0.19
CA ILE A 268 -21.20 19.56 1.59
C ILE A 268 -22.05 20.42 2.54
N LYS A 269 -22.17 21.74 2.29
CA LYS A 269 -22.97 22.65 3.11
C LYS A 269 -24.47 22.34 3.07
N LYS A 270 -24.98 21.82 1.95
CA LYS A 270 -26.39 21.40 1.85
C LYS A 270 -26.66 20.12 2.64
N ASN A 271 -25.65 19.26 2.80
CA ASN A 271 -25.77 18.01 3.53
C ASN A 271 -25.60 18.24 5.04
N LYS A 272 -26.71 18.36 5.75
CA LYS A 272 -26.72 18.55 7.22
C LYS A 272 -26.05 17.42 8.01
N LYS A 273 -25.84 16.24 7.42
CA LYS A 273 -25.17 15.09 8.05
C LYS A 273 -23.67 15.04 7.76
N TYR A 274 -23.16 15.94 6.93
CA TYR A 274 -21.75 15.97 6.58
C TYR A 274 -20.92 16.40 7.80
N PHE A 275 -19.92 15.59 8.14
CA PHE A 275 -18.92 15.93 9.15
C PHE A 275 -17.55 16.02 8.47
N LEU A 276 -16.71 16.94 8.93
CA LEU A 276 -15.34 17.06 8.42
C LEU A 276 -14.49 15.93 9.01
N SER A 277 -13.94 15.09 8.15
CA SER A 277 -12.98 14.07 8.51
C SER A 277 -11.55 14.65 8.61
N ILE A 278 -10.61 13.93 9.23
CA ILE A 278 -9.20 14.32 9.24
C ILE A 278 -8.66 14.48 7.80
N LYS A 279 -9.07 13.61 6.87
CA LYS A 279 -8.72 13.73 5.44
C LYS A 279 -9.23 15.04 4.82
N ASP A 280 -10.41 15.52 5.23
CA ASP A 280 -10.90 16.82 4.80
C ASP A 280 -10.05 17.96 5.38
N ILE A 281 -9.62 17.85 6.64
CA ILE A 281 -8.74 18.84 7.28
C ILE A 281 -7.39 18.92 6.55
N ILE A 282 -6.80 17.77 6.22
CA ILE A 282 -5.56 17.69 5.43
C ILE A 282 -5.68 18.49 4.13
N VAL A 283 -6.76 18.30 3.39
CA VAL A 283 -7.04 19.03 2.15
C VAL A 283 -7.18 20.52 2.41
N LEU A 284 -7.99 20.92 3.40
CA LEU A 284 -8.25 22.33 3.72
C LEU A 284 -6.99 23.08 4.15
N GLU A 285 -6.18 22.48 5.03
CA GLU A 285 -4.92 23.09 5.47
C GLU A 285 -3.96 23.27 4.30
N SER A 286 -3.81 22.25 3.45
CA SER A 286 -2.91 22.31 2.30
C SER A 286 -3.35 23.34 1.27
N LEU A 287 -4.65 23.41 0.95
CA LEU A 287 -5.21 24.47 0.08
C LEU A 287 -4.95 25.87 0.65
N ARG A 288 -5.16 26.06 1.96
CA ARG A 288 -4.91 27.35 2.64
C ARG A 288 -3.43 27.75 2.54
N VAL A 289 -2.51 26.81 2.76
CA VAL A 289 -1.06 27.02 2.62
C VAL A 289 -0.67 27.32 1.17
N ASP A 290 -1.39 26.77 0.21
CA ASP A 290 -1.20 27.04 -1.22
C ASP A 290 -1.83 28.35 -1.71
N GLY A 291 -2.51 29.08 -0.83
CA GLY A 291 -3.09 30.39 -1.12
C GLY A 291 -4.50 30.35 -1.72
N VAL A 292 -5.18 29.20 -1.67
CA VAL A 292 -6.58 29.05 -2.09
C VAL A 292 -7.48 29.74 -1.05
N SER A 293 -8.36 30.63 -1.49
CA SER A 293 -9.29 31.32 -0.59
C SER A 293 -10.38 30.38 -0.08
N LEU A 294 -10.40 30.13 1.24
CA LEU A 294 -11.45 29.37 1.91
C LEU A 294 -12.57 30.30 2.44
N PRO A 295 -13.85 29.86 2.44
CA PRO A 295 -14.96 30.60 3.02
C PRO A 295 -14.77 30.83 4.53
N SER A 296 -15.11 32.04 5.00
CA SER A 296 -14.97 32.41 6.41
C SER A 296 -15.92 31.66 7.34
N ASP A 297 -17.02 31.12 6.81
CA ASP A 297 -17.99 30.30 7.56
C ASP A 297 -17.58 28.82 7.66
N LEU A 298 -16.48 28.42 7.02
CA LEU A 298 -15.88 27.10 7.17
C LEU A 298 -14.83 27.12 8.28
N ASP A 299 -15.26 26.92 9.52
CA ASP A 299 -14.37 26.77 10.68
C ASP A 299 -14.06 25.30 10.96
N PHE A 300 -12.77 24.96 10.92
CA PHE A 300 -12.24 23.63 11.22
C PHE A 300 -11.17 23.66 12.31
N SER A 301 -11.06 24.80 13.03
CA SER A 301 -10.04 25.01 14.06
C SER A 301 -10.22 24.07 15.25
N ASN A 302 -11.47 23.78 15.63
CA ASN A 302 -11.79 22.87 16.73
C ASN A 302 -11.25 21.46 16.48
N ILE A 303 -11.41 20.94 15.25
CA ILE A 303 -10.92 19.60 14.88
C ILE A 303 -9.39 19.62 14.79
N SER A 304 -8.84 20.66 14.14
CA SER A 304 -7.39 20.81 14.00
C SER A 304 -6.67 20.87 15.34
N SER A 305 -7.28 21.50 16.35
CA SER A 305 -6.71 21.61 17.71
C SER A 305 -6.60 20.28 18.46
N GLN A 306 -7.37 19.27 18.05
CA GLN A 306 -7.32 17.93 18.64
C GLN A 306 -6.23 17.06 18.02
N LEU A 307 -5.67 17.47 16.88
CA LEU A 307 -4.64 16.74 16.15
C LEU A 307 -3.27 17.24 16.60
N THR A 308 -2.58 16.45 17.42
CA THR A 308 -1.27 16.81 17.98
C THR A 308 -0.13 16.23 17.16
N ILE A 309 0.76 17.08 16.67
CA ILE A 309 1.99 16.65 15.99
C ILE A 309 2.99 16.17 17.04
N PRO A 310 3.67 15.02 16.82
CA PRO A 310 4.74 14.56 17.69
C PRO A 310 5.81 15.62 17.93
N GLN A 311 6.13 15.89 19.20
CA GLN A 311 7.00 17.00 19.60
C GLN A 311 8.40 16.90 18.98
N ASN A 312 8.94 15.68 18.86
CA ASN A 312 10.22 15.42 18.22
C ASN A 312 10.27 15.94 16.77
N LEU A 313 9.19 15.75 15.99
CA LEU A 313 9.12 16.26 14.61
C LEU A 313 8.94 17.79 14.60
N GLN A 314 8.14 18.31 15.53
CA GLN A 314 7.92 19.73 15.68
C GLN A 314 9.22 20.47 16.02
N ASP A 315 10.07 19.89 16.86
CA ASP A 315 11.38 20.42 17.23
C ASP A 315 12.31 20.47 16.02
N LEU A 316 12.33 19.42 15.19
CA LEU A 316 13.14 19.38 13.96
C LEU A 316 12.74 20.47 12.96
N VAL A 317 11.43 20.72 12.80
CA VAL A 317 10.92 21.82 11.98
C VAL A 317 11.37 23.17 12.55
N ASN A 318 11.20 23.38 13.86
CA ASN A 318 11.57 24.64 14.52
C ASN A 318 13.08 24.91 14.46
N GLN A 319 13.90 23.86 14.45
CA GLN A 319 15.36 23.93 14.35
C GLN A 319 15.87 24.00 12.89
N ASN A 320 14.97 24.02 11.89
CA ASN A 320 15.31 23.99 10.46
C ASN A 320 16.22 22.80 10.06
N GLN A 321 16.08 21.64 10.72
CA GLN A 321 16.87 20.44 10.43
C GLN A 321 16.25 19.60 9.30
N THR A 322 16.12 20.19 8.11
CA THR A 322 15.42 19.58 6.97
C THR A 322 15.94 18.19 6.61
N GLY A 323 17.27 17.98 6.59
CA GLY A 323 17.84 16.68 6.25
C GLY A 323 17.46 15.57 7.24
N LEU A 324 17.57 15.83 8.54
CA LEU A 324 17.23 14.85 9.58
C LEU A 324 15.73 14.59 9.64
N LEU A 325 14.92 15.62 9.41
CA LEU A 325 13.48 15.44 9.31
C LEU A 325 13.07 14.62 8.09
N MET A 326 13.72 14.78 6.93
CA MET A 326 13.45 13.95 5.75
C MET A 326 13.80 12.48 6.03
N LEU A 327 14.90 12.20 6.74
CA LEU A 327 15.22 10.85 7.20
C LEU A 327 14.14 10.31 8.14
N LYS A 328 13.63 11.14 9.06
CA LYS A 328 12.53 10.76 9.96
C LYS A 328 11.21 10.52 9.21
N ILE A 329 10.92 11.28 8.16
CA ILE A 329 9.74 11.03 7.30
C ILE A 329 9.88 9.68 6.59
N ILE A 330 11.08 9.37 6.05
CA ILE A 330 11.35 8.07 5.43
C ILE A 330 11.23 6.94 6.46
N GLU A 331 11.72 7.13 7.69
CA GLU A 331 11.59 6.17 8.79
C GLU A 331 10.13 5.96 9.22
N ILE A 332 9.31 7.02 9.25
CA ILE A 332 7.88 6.96 9.58
C ILE A 332 7.08 6.23 8.51
N ILE A 333 7.42 6.46 7.23
CA ILE A 333 6.83 5.70 6.12
C ILE A 333 7.32 4.24 6.18
N GLY A 334 8.60 4.04 6.52
CA GLY A 334 9.17 2.71 6.73
C GLY A 334 9.16 1.87 5.46
N GLU A 335 8.78 0.60 5.61
CA GLU A 335 8.50 -0.32 4.50
C GLU A 335 7.03 -0.26 4.05
N ASP A 336 6.20 0.56 4.72
CA ASP A 336 4.78 0.67 4.40
C ASP A 336 4.55 1.56 3.18
N ASP A 337 3.54 1.19 2.39
CA ASP A 337 3.05 2.02 1.30
C ASP A 337 2.35 3.27 1.84
N ILE A 338 2.56 4.43 1.21
CA ILE A 338 1.93 5.70 1.61
C ILE A 338 0.40 5.60 1.70
N ARG A 339 -0.19 4.70 0.90
CA ARG A 339 -1.63 4.44 0.83
C ARG A 339 -2.17 3.73 2.07
N ASP A 340 -1.33 2.93 2.73
CA ASP A 340 -1.69 2.10 3.87
C ASP A 340 -1.40 2.80 5.22
N LEU A 341 -0.71 3.94 5.18
CA LEU A 341 -0.52 4.79 6.35
C LEU A 341 -1.86 5.21 6.96
N ASP A 342 -1.93 5.17 8.29
CA ASP A 342 -3.10 5.65 9.00
C ASP A 342 -3.32 7.16 8.79
N THR A 343 -4.55 7.61 8.98
CA THR A 343 -4.93 8.99 8.65
C THR A 343 -4.29 10.02 9.56
N GLU A 344 -3.94 9.68 10.81
CA GLU A 344 -3.25 10.58 11.71
C GLU A 344 -1.78 10.75 11.29
N THR A 345 -1.12 9.66 10.90
CA THR A 345 0.24 9.72 10.33
C THR A 345 0.28 10.57 9.07
N ILE A 346 -0.66 10.39 8.13
CA ILE A 346 -0.75 11.24 6.93
C ILE A 346 -0.97 12.72 7.33
N TYR A 347 -1.79 12.99 8.35
CA TYR A 347 -1.99 14.34 8.85
C TYR A 347 -0.68 14.94 9.40
N PHE A 348 0.08 14.21 10.22
CA PHE A 348 1.35 14.68 10.77
C PHE A 348 2.35 15.02 9.68
N LEU A 349 2.53 14.11 8.70
CA LEU A 349 3.40 14.31 7.55
C LEU A 349 2.98 15.56 6.76
N ASN A 350 1.68 15.69 6.45
CA ASN A 350 1.15 16.84 5.72
C ASN A 350 1.39 18.15 6.46
N SER A 351 1.12 18.19 7.77
CA SER A 351 1.27 19.41 8.58
C SER A 351 2.73 19.87 8.64
N ILE A 352 3.66 18.92 8.81
CA ILE A 352 5.10 19.17 8.80
C ILE A 352 5.55 19.71 7.45
N LEU A 353 5.18 19.03 6.36
CA LEU A 353 5.59 19.41 5.00
C LEU A 353 5.01 20.77 4.59
N ASN A 354 3.79 21.09 5.05
CA ASN A 354 3.19 22.41 4.90
C ASN A 354 4.00 23.50 5.62
N LYS A 355 4.38 23.29 6.89
CA LYS A 355 5.19 24.24 7.66
C LYS A 355 6.55 24.52 7.02
N MET A 356 7.11 23.53 6.33
CA MET A 356 8.38 23.65 5.63
C MET A 356 8.28 24.09 4.17
N ASN A 357 7.06 24.30 3.67
CA ASN A 357 6.81 24.63 2.27
C ASN A 357 7.37 23.57 1.28
N LEU A 358 7.40 22.29 1.68
CA LEU A 358 7.86 21.16 0.85
C LEU A 358 6.72 20.60 -0.02
N LYS A 359 6.14 21.48 -0.86
CA LYS A 359 4.91 21.20 -1.62
C LYS A 359 4.98 19.96 -2.51
N LYS A 360 6.11 19.73 -3.18
CA LYS A 360 6.28 18.61 -4.12
C LYS A 360 6.15 17.26 -3.39
N ILE A 361 6.82 17.11 -2.25
CA ILE A 361 6.79 15.88 -1.44
C ILE A 361 5.41 15.70 -0.83
N ARG A 362 4.82 16.77 -0.28
CA ARG A 362 3.45 16.77 0.24
C ARG A 362 2.46 16.29 -0.83
N ASN A 363 2.52 16.87 -2.03
CA ASN A 363 1.58 16.52 -3.11
C ASN A 363 1.72 15.07 -3.54
N ASN A 364 2.94 14.53 -3.61
CA ASN A 364 3.16 13.11 -3.87
C ASN A 364 2.51 12.21 -2.79
N ILE A 365 2.63 12.59 -1.51
CA ILE A 365 1.99 11.84 -0.42
C ILE A 365 0.46 11.92 -0.55
N LEU A 366 -0.08 13.13 -0.78
CA LEU A 366 -1.53 13.33 -0.90
C LEU A 366 -2.12 12.66 -2.15
N SER A 367 -1.38 12.58 -3.26
CA SER A 367 -1.81 11.91 -4.49
C SER A 367 -1.91 10.39 -4.34
N GLU A 368 -1.15 9.81 -3.43
CA GLU A 368 -1.27 8.41 -3.07
C GLU A 368 -2.35 8.18 -2.01
N ALA A 369 -2.34 8.96 -0.92
CA ALA A 369 -3.12 8.66 0.29
C ALA A 369 -4.62 9.05 0.26
N LEU A 370 -4.99 10.05 -0.55
CA LEU A 370 -6.36 10.60 -0.55
C LEU A 370 -7.30 10.00 -1.61
N PRO A 371 -6.88 9.82 -2.88
CA PRO A 371 -7.81 9.46 -3.93
C PRO A 371 -8.36 8.04 -3.82
N VAL A 372 -9.62 7.86 -4.21
CA VAL A 372 -10.18 6.53 -4.46
C VAL A 372 -9.85 6.13 -5.89
N ARG A 373 -9.00 5.11 -6.05
CA ARG A 373 -8.62 4.53 -7.34
C ARG A 373 -9.64 3.43 -7.72
N ILE A 374 -9.96 3.32 -9.02
CA ILE A 374 -10.87 2.31 -9.57
C ILE A 374 -10.10 1.02 -9.84
#